data_AF-A0AAJ1TVC0-F1
#
_entry.id   AF-A0AAJ1TVC0-F1
#
_cell.length_a   1.000
_cell.length_b   1.000
_cell.length_c   1.000
_cell.angle_alpha   90.00
_cell.angle_beta   90.00
_cell.angle_gamma   90.00
#
_symmetry.space_group_name_H-M   'P 1'
#
loop_
_entity.id
_entity.type
_entity.pdbx_description
1 polymer ?
#
loop_
_entity_poly.entity_id
_entity_poly.type
_entity_poly.pdbx_seq_one_letter_code
_entity_poly.pdbx_strand_id
1 'polypeptide(L)'
;MFAILRQAGGRRYEVDFEDDPVLLDVAMSATTIQITMTATEDRDPEKNRFVTVTVPREALIAALAAAGSTAKSGNRKGPTRVG
;
A
#
# COMPACT_ATOMS: atom_id res chain seq x y z
N MET A 1 9.93 5.93 -7.84
CA MET A 1 8.83 5.16 -7.20
C MET A 1 8.13 6.07 -6.20
N PHE A 2 6.79 6.14 -6.23
CA PHE A 2 6.03 7.06 -5.37
C PHE A 2 5.16 6.30 -4.38
N ALA A 3 5.13 6.73 -3.12
CA ALA A 3 4.06 6.37 -2.20
C ALA A 3 3.02 7.49 -2.18
N ILE A 4 1.80 7.19 -2.59
CA ILE A 4 0.68 8.14 -2.59
C ILE A 4 -0.29 7.76 -1.50
N LEU A 5 -0.39 8.61 -0.47
CA LEU A 5 -1.41 8.49 0.56
C LEU A 5 -2.56 9.43 0.26
N ARG A 6 -3.76 8.86 0.17
CA ARG A 6 -5.00 9.60 0.01
C ARG A 6 -5.80 9.45 1.29
N GLN A 7 -5.79 10.48 2.12
CA GLN A 7 -6.66 10.52 3.29
C GLN A 7 -8.11 10.78 2.83
N ALA A 8 -9.10 10.29 3.56
CA ALA A 8 -10.52 10.43 3.21
C ALA A 8 -11.00 11.88 3.02
N GLY A 9 -10.22 12.87 3.48
CA GLY A 9 -10.47 14.30 3.27
C GLY A 9 -9.87 14.90 1.98
N GLY A 10 -9.42 14.08 1.03
CA GLY A 10 -8.91 14.55 -0.27
C GLY A 10 -7.48 15.11 -0.24
N ARG A 11 -6.84 15.16 0.94
CA ARG A 11 -5.43 15.55 1.06
C ARG A 11 -4.55 14.42 0.54
N ARG A 12 -3.75 14.72 -0.48
CA ARG A 12 -2.77 13.82 -1.09
C ARG A 12 -1.41 14.14 -0.50
N TYR A 13 -0.83 13.15 0.19
CA TYR A 13 0.58 13.19 0.57
C TYR A 13 1.33 12.29 -0.41
N GLU A 14 2.35 12.85 -1.03
CA GLU A 14 3.19 12.17 -2.00
C GLU A 14 4.63 12.27 -1.52
N VAL A 15 5.23 11.11 -1.34
CA VAL A 15 6.67 10.98 -1.09
C VAL A 15 7.26 10.27 -2.30
N ASP A 16 8.18 10.96 -2.98
CA ASP A 16 8.96 10.39 -4.07
C ASP A 16 10.19 9.71 -3.46
N PHE A 17 10.25 8.40 -3.60
CA PHE A 17 11.40 7.58 -3.19
C PHE A 17 12.42 7.40 -4.33
N GLU A 18 12.22 8.04 -5.48
CA GLU A 18 13.05 7.87 -6.67
C GLU A 18 13.23 6.38 -7.01
N ASP A 19 14.39 5.95 -7.51
CA ASP A 19 14.68 4.54 -7.76
C ASP A 19 15.39 3.86 -6.56
N ASP A 20 15.36 4.50 -5.40
CA ASP A 20 16.05 3.98 -4.22
C ASP A 20 15.28 2.79 -3.62
N PRO A 21 16.01 1.81 -3.06
CA PRO A 21 15.37 0.72 -2.34
C PRO A 21 14.58 1.28 -1.13
N VAL A 22 13.43 0.67 -0.86
CA VAL A 22 12.53 1.09 0.23
C VAL A 22 12.40 -0.03 1.25
N LEU A 23 12.64 0.28 2.52
CA LEU A 23 12.34 -0.59 3.65
C LEU A 23 10.87 -0.39 4.05
N LEU A 24 10.12 -1.48 4.10
CA LEU A 24 8.74 -1.50 4.58
C LEU A 24 8.70 -2.15 5.97
N ASP A 25 8.33 -1.38 6.98
CA ASP A 25 8.06 -1.86 8.33
C ASP A 25 6.54 -1.88 8.59
N VAL A 26 6.05 -2.97 9.19
CA VAL A 26 4.64 -3.17 9.49
C VAL A 26 4.51 -3.59 10.94
N ALA A 27 4.03 -2.66 11.77
CA ALA A 27 3.70 -2.91 13.15
C ALA A 27 2.19 -3.08 13.30
N MET A 28 1.76 -4.15 13.98
CA MET A 28 0.34 -4.44 14.20
C MET A 28 0.03 -4.47 15.69
N SER A 29 -1.06 -3.81 16.07
CA SER A 29 -1.68 -3.92 17.39
C SER A 29 -3.03 -4.64 17.27
N ALA A 30 -3.74 -4.77 18.40
CA ALA A 30 -5.10 -5.32 18.40
C ALA A 30 -6.09 -4.44 17.61
N THR A 31 -5.86 -3.13 17.50
CA THR A 31 -6.82 -2.17 16.94
C THR A 31 -6.32 -1.48 15.67
N THR A 32 -5.01 -1.35 15.50
CA THR A 32 -4.39 -0.56 14.43
C THR A 32 -3.26 -1.32 13.75
N ILE A 33 -3.02 -0.97 12.50
CA ILE A 33 -1.83 -1.38 11.74
C ILE A 33 -1.10 -0.10 11.35
N GLN A 34 0.17 -0.02 11.71
CA GLN A 34 1.06 1.04 11.31
C GLN A 34 2.00 0.51 10.24
N ILE A 35 2.08 1.22 9.11
CA ILE A 35 2.95 0.89 7.98
C ILE A 35 3.91 2.07 7.81
N THR A 36 5.20 1.79 7.87
CA THR A 36 6.25 2.78 7.63
C THR A 36 7.06 2.36 6.42
N MET A 37 7.26 3.28 5.48
CA MET A 37 8.14 3.11 4.32
C MET A 37 9.28 4.11 4.44
N THR A 38 10.51 3.65 4.28
CA THR A 38 11.72 4.49 4.41
C THR A 38 12.68 4.20 3.27
N ALA A 39 13.22 5.23 2.62
CA ALA A 39 14.31 5.07 1.66
C ALA A 39 15.56 4.52 2.38
N THR A 40 16.17 3.45 1.87
CA THR A 40 17.36 2.85 2.51
C THR A 40 18.64 3.60 2.19
N GLU A 41 18.67 4.31 1.06
CA GLU A 41 19.79 5.12 0.61
C GLU A 41 19.42 6.60 0.60
N ASP A 42 19.05 7.14 1.77
CA ASP A 42 18.84 8.58 1.87
C ASP A 42 20.18 9.31 1.72
N ARG A 43 20.36 9.92 0.55
CA ARG A 43 21.54 10.71 0.19
C ARG A 43 21.54 12.09 0.85
N ASP A 44 20.40 12.51 1.38
CA ASP A 44 20.20 13.81 2.02
C ASP A 44 19.67 13.60 3.46
N PRO A 45 20.54 13.70 4.48
CA PRO A 45 20.15 13.48 5.87
C PRO A 45 19.14 14.51 6.42
N GLU A 46 18.94 15.64 5.73
CA GLU A 46 17.92 16.63 6.10
C GLU A 46 16.54 16.30 5.53
N LYS A 47 16.44 15.37 4.57
CA LYS A 47 15.22 15.08 3.82
C LYS A 47 14.59 13.71 4.08
N ASN A 48 15.04 12.99 5.11
CA ASN A 48 14.57 11.65 5.51
C ASN A 48 13.25 11.26 4.81
N ARG A 49 13.35 10.54 3.69
CA ARG A 49 12.22 10.18 2.84
C ARG A 49 11.56 8.98 3.46
N PHE A 50 10.64 9.27 4.37
CA PHE A 50 9.79 8.25 4.97
C PHE A 50 8.34 8.66 4.93
N VAL A 51 7.47 7.66 5.01
CA VAL A 51 6.06 7.87 5.21
C VAL A 51 5.51 6.84 6.18
N THR A 52 4.70 7.31 7.12
CA THR A 52 4.01 6.44 8.08
C THR A 52 2.51 6.61 7.95
N VAL A 53 1.79 5.48 7.88
CA VAL A 53 0.34 5.42 7.84
C VAL A 53 -0.15 4.56 8.98
N THR A 54 -1.16 5.04 9.68
CA THR A 54 -1.89 4.23 10.66
C THR A 54 -3.31 4.03 10.16
N VAL A 55 -3.73 2.77 10.06
CA VAL A 55 -5.08 2.38 9.65
C VAL A 55 -5.74 1.49 10.70
N PRO A 56 -7.07 1.55 10.86
CA PRO A 56 -7.78 0.58 11.70
C PRO A 56 -7.60 -0.84 11.16
N ARG A 57 -7.26 -1.78 12.03
CA ARG A 57 -6.94 -3.17 11.67
C ARG A 57 -8.10 -3.85 10.92
N GLU A 58 -9.31 -3.76 11.48
CA GLU A 58 -10.50 -4.39 10.89
C GLU A 58 -10.87 -3.78 9.53
N ALA A 59 -10.66 -2.46 9.37
CA ALA A 59 -10.90 -1.79 8.08
C ALA A 59 -9.91 -2.28 7.01
N LEU A 60 -8.64 -2.47 7.36
CA LEU A 60 -7.65 -3.01 6.43
C LEU A 60 -7.96 -4.46 6.06
N ILE A 61 -8.30 -5.31 7.03
CA ILE A 61 -8.67 -6.71 6.79
C ILE A 61 -9.87 -6.79 5.85
N ALA A 62 -10.92 -6.00 6.09
CA ALA A 62 -12.10 -5.96 5.24
C ALA A 62 -11.77 -5.51 3.81
N ALA A 63 -10.93 -4.47 3.65
CA ALA A 63 -10.50 -3.98 2.35
C ALA A 63 -9.68 -5.03 1.58
N LEU A 64 -8.76 -5.73 2.26
CA LEU A 64 -7.97 -6.82 1.67
C LEU A 64 -8.86 -8.01 1.26
N ALA A 65 -9.82 -8.40 2.08
CA ALA A 65 -10.77 -9.46 1.75
C ALA A 65 -11.62 -9.10 0.52
N ALA A 66 -12.08 -7.85 0.42
CA ALA A 66 -12.80 -7.33 -0.74
C ALA A 66 -11.93 -7.35 -2.01
N ALA A 67 -10.66 -6.93 -1.91
CA ALA A 67 -9.71 -6.96 -3.03
C ALA A 67 -9.34 -8.38 -3.47
N GLY A 68 -9.22 -9.34 -2.53
CA GLY A 68 -9.01 -10.75 -2.87
C GLY A 68 -10.22 -11.38 -3.56
N SER A 69 -11.43 -10.88 -3.30
CA SER A 69 -12.67 -11.34 -3.91
C SER A 69 -12.80 -10.89 -5.36
N THR A 70 -12.33 -9.68 -5.70
CA THR A 70 -12.34 -9.18 -7.08
C THR A 70 -11.34 -9.92 -7.98
N ALA A 71 -10.18 -10.34 -7.45
CA ALA A 71 -9.21 -11.15 -8.18
C ALA A 71 -9.77 -12.52 -8.62
N LYS A 72 -10.74 -13.09 -7.89
CA LYS A 72 -11.37 -14.37 -8.21
C LYS A 72 -12.44 -14.29 -9.30
N SER A 73 -12.96 -13.10 -9.60
CA SER A 73 -14.02 -12.90 -10.61
C SER A 73 -13.47 -12.85 -12.05
N GLY A 74 -12.17 -12.55 -12.22
CA GLY A 74 -11.56 -12.34 -13.54
C GLY A 74 -11.24 -13.59 -14.37
N ASN A 75 -11.36 -14.81 -13.84
CA ASN A 75 -10.83 -16.01 -14.51
C ASN A 75 -11.88 -17.01 -15.04
N ARG A 76 -13.11 -16.57 -15.34
CA ARG A 76 -14.11 -17.40 -16.07
C ARG A 76 -14.47 -16.82 -17.43
N LYS A 77 -13.52 -16.90 -18.37
CA LYS A 77 -13.84 -17.00 -19.80
C LYS A 77 -12.82 -17.90 -20.48
N GLY A 78 -12.96 -19.20 -20.27
CA GLY A 78 -12.39 -20.18 -21.19
C GLY A 78 -13.08 -20.02 -22.55
N PRO A 79 -12.35 -19.98 -23.68
CA PRO A 79 -12.98 -19.87 -24.98
C PRO A 79 -13.76 -21.15 -25.27
N THR A 80 -15.06 -20.97 -25.52
CA THR A 80 -15.97 -21.98 -26.05
C THR A 80 -15.38 -22.56 -27.35
N ARG A 81 -15.16 -23.86 -27.35
CA ARG A 81 -14.76 -24.64 -28.52
C ARG A 81 -15.84 -24.51 -29.60
N VAL A 82 -15.46 -24.06 -30.80
CA VAL A 82 -16.33 -24.06 -31.98
C VAL A 82 -15.73 -24.95 -33.07
N GLY A 83 -16.54 -25.94 -33.45
CA GLY A 83 -16.68 -26.53 -34.80
C GLY A 83 -15.44 -27.07 -35.45
#